data_AF-A0AAD0MQC8-F1
#
_entry.id   AF-A0AAD0MQC8-F1
#
_cell.length_a   1.000
_cell.length_b   1.000
_cell.length_c   1.000
_cell.angle_alpha   90.00
_cell.angle_beta   90.00
_cell.angle_gamma   90.00
#
_symmetry.space_group_name_H-M   'P 1'
#
loop_
_entity.id
_entity.type
_entity.pdbx_description
1 polymer ?
#
loop_
_entity_poly.entity_id
_entity_poly.type
_entity_poly.pdbx_seq_one_letter_code
_entity_poly.pdbx_strand_id
1 'polypeptide(L)'
;MRKFLKTVLFLFALSSIAYAEDDAMAILNKKRAEIEKAEKAKAKLAKEAEEKAKKEAEEQAKLAEKEAKEQVNNQVVENVEVSTEAVVATEGLNPQDEKEAMEILDGMRKKIKKEDAETLKVQQEAKELGISTSEASSLAEIEAMVKAKKAEKAKPKTEAEKLEATRKEALEKLDFYERVVRSVAREEAEVAGYYEIMNEEQPKPAETTEAPVAEQVAPVEGTVQQ
;
A
#
# COMPACT_ATOMS: atom_id res chain seq x y z
N MET A 1 -53.41 10.57 -29.86
CA MET A 1 -52.45 11.59 -29.35
C MET A 1 -51.39 11.04 -28.39
N ARG A 2 -51.69 10.08 -27.50
CA ARG A 2 -50.70 9.56 -26.52
C ARG A 2 -49.41 8.97 -27.13
N LYS A 3 -49.48 8.36 -28.31
CA LYS A 3 -48.30 7.79 -29.00
C LYS A 3 -47.34 8.89 -29.49
N PHE A 4 -47.87 9.95 -30.12
CA PHE A 4 -47.08 11.11 -30.57
C PHE A 4 -46.40 11.86 -29.43
N LEU A 5 -47.09 12.05 -28.30
CA LEU A 5 -46.50 12.73 -27.14
C LEU A 5 -45.32 11.94 -26.55
N LYS A 6 -45.42 10.60 -26.52
CA LYS A 6 -44.33 9.73 -26.06
C LYS A 6 -43.12 9.80 -26.99
N THR A 7 -43.32 9.81 -28.31
CA THR A 7 -42.20 9.94 -29.26
C THR A 7 -41.52 11.30 -29.17
N VAL A 8 -42.28 12.38 -28.97
CA VAL A 8 -41.72 13.73 -28.81
C VAL A 8 -40.93 13.86 -27.50
N LEU A 9 -41.44 13.32 -26.39
CA LEU A 9 -40.71 13.29 -25.12
C LEU A 9 -39.44 12.43 -25.20
N PHE A 10 -39.50 11.31 -25.91
CA PHE A 10 -38.32 10.47 -26.14
C PHE A 10 -37.25 11.19 -26.97
N LEU A 11 -37.64 11.92 -28.02
CA LEU A 11 -36.70 12.76 -28.78
C LEU A 11 -36.09 13.86 -27.91
N PHE A 12 -36.89 14.52 -27.07
CA PHE A 12 -36.39 15.57 -26.18
C PHE A 12 -35.38 15.02 -25.16
N ALA A 13 -35.64 13.84 -24.61
CA ALA A 13 -34.70 13.16 -23.71
C ALA A 13 -33.38 12.80 -24.39
N LEU A 14 -33.41 12.32 -25.63
CA LEU A 14 -32.19 12.03 -26.40
C LEU A 14 -31.40 13.31 -26.72
N SER A 15 -32.09 14.41 -27.06
CA SER A 15 -31.46 15.72 -27.26
C SER A 15 -30.78 16.25 -25.98
N SER A 16 -31.37 16.00 -24.81
CA SER A 16 -30.78 16.40 -23.52
C SER A 16 -29.55 15.58 -23.15
N ILE A 17 -29.50 14.29 -23.51
CA ILE A 17 -28.32 13.44 -23.26
C ILE A 17 -27.15 13.89 -24.15
N ALA A 18 -27.39 14.18 -25.43
CA ALA A 18 -26.35 14.64 -26.34
C ALA A 18 -25.68 15.95 -25.90
N TYR A 19 -26.42 16.86 -25.24
CA TYR A 19 -25.86 18.11 -24.72
C TYR A 19 -25.01 17.91 -23.45
N ALA A 20 -25.25 16.84 -22.69
CA ALA A 20 -24.46 16.49 -21.50
C ALA A 20 -23.15 15.74 -21.84
N GLU A 21 -23.08 15.09 -23.01
CA GLU A 21 -21.89 14.35 -23.47
C GLU A 21 -20.71 15.28 -23.77
N ASP A 22 -20.95 16.48 -24.30
CA ASP A 22 -19.89 17.45 -24.62
C ASP A 22 -19.18 17.98 -23.35
N ASP A 23 -19.94 18.31 -22.30
CA ASP A 23 -19.38 18.74 -21.01
C ASP A 23 -18.60 17.60 -20.33
N ALA A 24 -19.10 16.36 -20.43
CA ALA A 24 -18.40 15.18 -19.91
C ALA A 24 -17.07 14.94 -20.63
N MET A 25 -17.03 15.11 -21.96
CA MET A 25 -15.82 14.98 -22.76
C MET A 25 -14.79 16.08 -22.45
N ALA A 26 -15.23 17.31 -22.23
CA ALA A 26 -14.34 18.41 -21.83
C ALA A 26 -13.66 18.15 -20.48
N ILE A 27 -14.42 17.63 -19.50
CA ILE A 27 -13.89 17.24 -18.19
C ILE A 27 -12.89 16.08 -18.32
N LEU A 28 -13.19 15.08 -19.14
CA LEU A 28 -12.32 13.92 -19.37
C LEU A 28 -10.98 14.34 -20.01
N ASN A 29 -11.02 15.21 -21.02
CA ASN A 29 -9.82 15.73 -21.67
C ASN A 29 -8.97 16.58 -20.72
N LYS A 30 -9.59 17.39 -19.87
CA LYS A 30 -8.88 18.15 -18.82
C LYS A 30 -8.17 17.22 -17.84
N LYS A 31 -8.83 16.14 -17.42
CA LYS A 31 -8.23 15.12 -16.54
C LYS A 31 -7.07 14.38 -17.21
N ARG A 32 -7.18 14.02 -18.49
CA ARG A 32 -6.06 13.43 -19.25
C ARG A 32 -4.85 14.38 -19.33
N ALA A 33 -5.08 15.67 -19.57
CA ALA A 33 -4.01 16.66 -19.59
C ALA A 33 -3.35 16.89 -18.21
N GLU A 34 -4.13 16.86 -17.13
CA GLU A 34 -3.60 16.89 -15.75
C GLU A 34 -2.74 15.65 -15.45
N ILE A 35 -3.19 14.47 -15.86
CA ILE A 35 -2.46 13.20 -15.68
C ILE A 35 -1.15 13.21 -16.48
N GLU A 36 -1.17 13.61 -17.75
CA GLU A 36 0.05 13.67 -18.58
C GLU A 36 1.08 14.66 -18.01
N LYS A 37 0.63 15.81 -17.48
CA LYS A 37 1.50 16.76 -16.80
C LYS A 37 2.10 16.18 -15.51
N ALA A 38 1.29 15.47 -14.72
CA ALA A 38 1.75 14.83 -13.49
C ALA A 38 2.74 13.69 -13.77
N GLU A 39 2.53 12.91 -14.82
CA GLU A 39 3.46 11.86 -15.26
C GLU A 39 4.77 12.43 -15.79
N LYS A 40 4.72 13.50 -16.60
CA LYS A 40 5.94 14.20 -17.03
C LYS A 40 6.73 14.77 -15.85
N ALA A 41 6.07 15.27 -14.81
CA ALA A 41 6.73 15.74 -13.59
C ALA A 41 7.35 14.58 -12.80
N LYS A 42 6.62 13.47 -12.61
CA LYS A 42 7.15 12.26 -11.96
C LYS A 42 8.32 11.65 -12.73
N ALA A 43 8.28 11.62 -14.06
CA ALA A 43 9.36 11.12 -14.89
C ALA A 43 10.64 11.97 -14.77
N LYS A 44 10.50 13.30 -14.63
CA LYS A 44 11.65 14.20 -14.37
C LYS A 44 12.25 13.94 -12.98
N LEU A 45 11.43 13.80 -11.95
CA LEU A 45 11.90 13.48 -10.59
C LEU A 45 12.54 12.10 -10.50
N ALA A 46 12.01 11.10 -11.22
CA ALA A 46 12.60 9.77 -11.29
C ALA A 46 13.97 9.78 -11.97
N LYS A 47 14.14 10.55 -13.07
CA LYS A 47 15.43 10.72 -13.73
C LYS A 47 16.45 11.44 -12.84
N GLU A 48 16.03 12.46 -12.10
CA GLU A 48 16.91 13.16 -11.16
C GLU A 48 17.34 12.26 -9.99
N ALA A 49 16.43 11.43 -9.48
CA ALA A 49 16.74 10.45 -8.44
C ALA A 49 17.68 9.35 -8.94
N GLU A 50 17.50 8.86 -10.18
CA GLU A 50 18.39 7.88 -10.80
C GLU A 50 19.79 8.46 -11.02
N GLU A 51 19.90 9.71 -11.46
CA GLU A 51 21.19 10.37 -11.67
C GLU A 51 21.92 10.62 -10.34
N LYS A 52 21.20 11.02 -9.28
CA LYS A 52 21.77 11.15 -7.92
C LYS A 52 22.25 9.80 -7.39
N ALA A 53 21.46 8.74 -7.53
CA ALA A 53 21.85 7.40 -7.11
C ALA A 53 23.07 6.87 -7.89
N LYS A 54 23.17 7.16 -9.19
CA LYS A 54 24.36 6.79 -9.98
C LYS A 54 25.60 7.56 -9.56
N LYS A 55 25.49 8.86 -9.26
CA LYS A 55 26.61 9.67 -8.78
C LYS A 55 27.10 9.21 -7.41
N GLU A 56 26.19 8.91 -6.49
CA GLU A 56 26.54 8.38 -5.16
C GLU A 56 27.18 6.98 -5.24
N ALA A 57 26.69 6.12 -6.14
CA ALA A 57 27.29 4.80 -6.36
C ALA A 57 28.69 4.88 -7.00
N GLU A 58 28.90 5.81 -7.95
CA GLU A 58 30.22 6.03 -8.56
C GLU A 58 31.23 6.60 -7.56
N GLU A 59 30.79 7.50 -6.67
CA GLU A 59 31.64 8.07 -5.63
C GLU A 59 32.05 7.03 -4.58
N GLN A 60 31.10 6.19 -4.15
CA GLN A 60 31.39 5.06 -3.24
C GLN A 60 32.32 4.03 -3.89
N ALA A 61 32.17 3.74 -5.18
CA ALA A 61 33.08 2.84 -5.90
C ALA A 61 34.50 3.40 -6.00
N LYS A 62 34.66 4.71 -6.24
CA LYS A 62 35.98 5.37 -6.27
C LYS A 62 36.66 5.42 -4.90
N LEU A 63 35.89 5.57 -3.82
CA LEU A 63 36.39 5.49 -2.43
C LEU A 63 36.86 4.07 -2.10
N ALA A 64 36.06 3.05 -2.42
CA ALA A 64 36.45 1.65 -2.22
C ALA A 64 37.68 1.24 -3.03
N GLU A 65 37.85 1.74 -4.27
CA GLU A 65 39.04 1.48 -5.08
C GLU A 65 40.30 2.15 -4.50
N LYS A 66 40.16 3.36 -3.92
CA LYS A 66 41.26 4.04 -3.22
C LYS A 66 41.68 3.27 -1.96
N GLU A 67 40.72 2.84 -1.14
CA GLU A 67 40.98 2.05 0.06
C GLU A 67 41.62 0.68 -0.28
N ALA A 68 41.21 0.05 -1.38
CA ALA A 68 41.82 -1.19 -1.86
C ALA A 68 43.26 -0.99 -2.36
N LYS A 69 43.57 0.14 -3.03
CA LYS A 69 44.94 0.47 -3.46
C LYS A 69 45.86 0.83 -2.29
N GLU A 70 45.33 1.40 -1.22
CA GLU A 70 46.09 1.73 0.00
C GLU A 70 46.42 0.48 0.84
N GLN A 71 45.50 -0.49 0.91
CA GLN A 71 45.76 -1.79 1.57
C GLN A 71 46.81 -2.64 0.84
N VAL A 72 46.94 -2.53 -0.49
CA VAL A 72 47.98 -3.24 -1.26
C VAL A 72 49.37 -2.65 -1.07
N ASN A 73 49.50 -1.35 -0.79
CA ASN A 73 50.79 -0.72 -0.55
C ASN A 73 51.37 -1.07 0.83
N ASN A 74 50.52 -1.28 1.84
CA ASN A 74 50.97 -1.68 3.18
C ASN A 74 51.38 -3.16 3.29
N GLN A 75 51.07 -4.01 2.32
CA GLN A 75 51.41 -5.45 2.35
C GLN A 75 52.75 -5.82 1.68
N VAL A 76 53.53 -4.84 1.19
CA VAL A 76 54.85 -5.10 0.55
C VAL A 76 56.04 -4.81 1.47
N VAL A 77 55.85 -4.18 2.64
CA VAL A 77 56.98 -3.81 3.52
C VAL A 77 57.18 -4.77 4.72
N GLU A 78 56.17 -5.54 5.12
CA GLU A 78 56.19 -6.21 6.42
C GLU A 78 56.24 -7.75 6.32
N ASN A 79 57.22 -8.31 5.60
CA ASN A 79 57.40 -9.77 5.59
C ASN A 79 58.86 -10.28 5.60
N VAL A 80 59.85 -9.49 6.04
CA VAL A 80 61.26 -9.96 6.11
C VAL A 80 62.03 -9.63 7.40
N GLU A 81 61.52 -8.82 8.32
CA GLU A 81 62.25 -8.45 9.54
C GLU A 81 61.25 -8.43 10.72
N VAL A 82 61.36 -9.16 11.83
CA VAL A 82 62.45 -9.90 12.46
C VAL A 82 61.83 -11.00 13.31
N SER A 83 62.30 -12.23 13.10
CA SER A 83 62.21 -13.30 14.09
C SER A 83 63.32 -13.10 15.11
N THR A 84 63.04 -12.49 16.27
CA THR A 84 63.81 -12.69 17.50
C THR A 84 62.94 -12.42 18.72
N GLU A 85 62.54 -13.51 19.38
CA GLU A 85 62.75 -13.75 20.81
C GLU A 85 63.10 -12.52 21.68
N ALA A 86 62.16 -12.08 22.52
CA ALA A 86 62.46 -11.40 23.77
C ALA A 86 61.27 -11.51 24.75
N VAL A 87 61.46 -12.39 25.74
CA VAL A 87 60.89 -12.30 27.10
C VAL A 87 60.86 -10.84 27.57
N VAL A 88 59.81 -10.38 28.28
CA VAL A 88 59.92 -9.48 29.46
C VAL A 88 58.54 -9.20 30.10
N ALA A 89 58.50 -9.52 31.40
CA ALA A 89 57.81 -8.88 32.51
C ALA A 89 56.32 -8.52 32.44
N THR A 90 55.63 -9.08 33.41
CA THR A 90 54.61 -8.40 34.22
C THR A 90 55.11 -7.02 34.68
N GLU A 91 54.81 -5.95 33.95
CA GLU A 91 54.80 -4.58 34.48
C GLU A 91 53.37 -4.06 34.32
N GLY A 92 52.80 -3.54 35.41
CA GLY A 92 51.40 -3.14 35.47
C GLY A 92 51.05 -2.14 34.37
N LEU A 93 49.92 -2.36 33.72
CA LEU A 93 49.37 -1.43 32.73
C LEU A 93 49.35 -0.02 33.32
N ASN A 94 49.87 0.95 32.56
CA ASN A 94 49.74 2.36 32.90
C ASN A 94 48.22 2.69 32.93
N PRO A 95 47.70 3.40 33.94
CA PRO A 95 46.26 3.71 34.07
C PRO A 95 45.63 4.44 32.87
N GLN A 96 46.44 4.95 31.94
CA GLN A 96 45.99 5.54 30.69
C GLN A 96 45.66 4.47 29.63
N ASP A 97 46.50 3.44 29.51
CA ASP A 97 46.32 2.34 28.55
C ASP A 97 45.13 1.45 28.94
N GLU A 98 44.86 1.27 30.24
CA GLU A 98 43.65 0.56 30.71
C GLU A 98 42.35 1.30 30.36
N LYS A 99 42.36 2.64 30.38
CA LYS A 99 41.19 3.46 30.04
C LYS A 99 40.91 3.43 28.55
N GLU A 100 41.96 3.53 27.71
CA GLU A 100 41.81 3.38 26.27
C GLU A 100 41.29 1.98 25.90
N ALA A 101 41.79 0.93 26.57
CA ALA A 101 41.27 -0.43 26.38
C ALA A 101 39.78 -0.56 26.77
N MET A 102 39.33 0.08 27.86
CA MET A 102 37.91 0.11 28.23
C MET A 102 37.05 0.89 27.22
N GLU A 103 37.55 2.02 26.71
CA GLU A 103 36.82 2.83 25.71
C GLU A 103 36.67 2.07 24.38
N ILE A 104 37.70 1.35 23.96
CA ILE A 104 37.65 0.46 22.78
C ILE A 104 36.62 -0.65 23.00
N LEU A 105 36.62 -1.30 24.17
CA LEU A 105 35.64 -2.34 24.51
C LEU A 105 34.20 -1.80 24.55
N ASP A 106 33.99 -0.61 25.10
CA ASP A 106 32.66 0.03 25.11
C ASP A 106 32.23 0.45 23.70
N GLY A 107 33.16 0.92 22.88
CA GLY A 107 32.95 1.19 21.45
C GLY A 107 32.51 -0.06 20.68
N MET A 108 33.20 -1.19 20.89
CA MET A 108 32.82 -2.48 20.29
C MET A 108 31.46 -2.95 20.79
N ARG A 109 31.21 -2.85 22.10
CA ARG A 109 29.93 -3.23 22.72
C ARG A 109 28.77 -2.38 22.19
N LYS A 110 28.99 -1.08 21.91
CA LYS A 110 28.03 -0.20 21.26
C LYS A 110 27.79 -0.57 19.80
N LYS A 111 28.83 -0.93 19.03
CA LYS A 111 28.68 -1.38 17.63
C LYS A 111 27.87 -2.68 17.55
N ILE A 112 28.20 -3.66 18.38
CA ILE A 112 27.48 -4.94 18.47
C ILE A 112 26.01 -4.71 18.83
N LYS A 113 25.71 -3.90 19.86
CA LYS A 113 24.31 -3.58 20.21
C LYS A 113 23.54 -2.89 19.10
N LYS A 114 24.20 -2.07 18.27
CA LYS A 114 23.54 -1.41 17.14
C LYS A 114 23.23 -2.42 16.02
N GLU A 115 24.19 -3.26 15.70
CA GLU A 115 24.04 -4.32 14.68
C GLU A 115 22.98 -5.35 15.10
N ASP A 116 22.98 -5.81 16.35
CA ASP A 116 21.93 -6.69 16.90
C ASP A 116 20.54 -6.04 16.84
N ALA A 117 20.43 -4.73 17.09
CA ALA A 117 19.17 -4.02 16.99
C ALA A 117 18.69 -3.87 15.55
N GLU A 118 19.60 -3.65 14.59
CA GLU A 118 19.27 -3.57 13.16
C GLU A 118 18.87 -4.93 12.60
N THR A 119 19.57 -6.00 12.96
CA THR A 119 19.21 -7.37 12.56
C THR A 119 17.87 -7.81 13.16
N LEU A 120 17.57 -7.42 14.41
CA LEU A 120 16.24 -7.63 15.01
C LEU A 120 15.15 -6.87 14.27
N LYS A 121 15.39 -5.61 13.88
CA LYS A 121 14.43 -4.82 13.09
C LYS A 121 14.15 -5.45 11.73
N VAL A 122 15.18 -5.91 11.02
CA VAL A 122 15.03 -6.60 9.73
C VAL A 122 14.23 -7.90 9.89
N GLN A 123 14.48 -8.67 10.94
CA GLN A 123 13.72 -9.89 11.22
C GLN A 123 12.27 -9.62 11.63
N GLN A 124 12.02 -8.57 12.41
CA GLN A 124 10.66 -8.14 12.76
C GLN A 124 9.89 -7.68 11.53
N GLU A 125 10.52 -6.86 10.70
CA GLU A 125 9.95 -6.39 9.43
C GLU A 125 9.63 -7.56 8.48
N ALA A 126 10.52 -8.57 8.41
CA ALA A 126 10.26 -9.79 7.66
C ALA A 126 9.03 -10.55 8.21
N LYS A 127 8.91 -10.70 9.54
CA LYS A 127 7.76 -11.34 10.19
C LYS A 127 6.46 -10.57 9.95
N GLU A 128 6.47 -9.25 10.04
CA GLU A 128 5.30 -8.39 9.74
C GLU A 128 4.86 -8.49 8.28
N LEU A 129 5.80 -8.73 7.38
CA LEU A 129 5.53 -8.97 5.96
C LEU A 129 5.17 -10.43 5.64
N GLY A 130 5.15 -11.31 6.64
CA GLY A 130 4.82 -12.73 6.49
C GLY A 130 5.92 -13.55 5.81
N ILE A 131 7.16 -13.07 5.79
CA ILE A 131 8.31 -13.78 5.25
C ILE A 131 8.86 -14.70 6.34
N SER A 132 8.92 -16.00 6.04
CA SER A 132 9.58 -16.95 6.93
C SER A 132 11.09 -16.74 6.89
N THR A 133 11.66 -16.20 7.96
CA THR A 133 13.11 -16.00 8.06
C THR A 133 13.88 -17.31 8.23
N SER A 134 13.20 -18.46 8.40
CA SER A 134 13.82 -19.78 8.57
C SER A 134 14.35 -20.39 7.28
N GLU A 135 13.93 -19.87 6.12
CA GLU A 135 14.32 -20.38 4.81
C GLU A 135 15.45 -19.56 4.16
N ALA A 136 15.71 -18.36 4.68
CA ALA A 136 16.75 -17.49 4.17
C ALA A 136 18.12 -17.91 4.72
N SER A 137 19.10 -18.04 3.84
CA SER A 137 20.46 -18.46 4.19
C SER A 137 21.32 -17.30 4.70
N SER A 138 20.86 -16.04 4.55
CA SER A 138 21.59 -14.85 4.97
C SER A 138 20.67 -13.65 5.27
N LEU A 139 21.14 -12.70 6.09
CA LEU A 139 20.44 -11.43 6.35
C LEU A 139 20.17 -10.65 5.06
N ALA A 140 21.12 -10.65 4.11
CA ALA A 140 20.98 -10.00 2.82
C ALA A 140 19.82 -10.58 1.99
N GLU A 141 19.58 -11.90 2.09
CA GLU A 141 18.44 -12.55 1.44
C GLU A 141 17.11 -12.17 2.10
N ILE A 142 17.06 -12.08 3.44
CA ILE A 142 15.89 -11.59 4.19
C ILE A 142 15.57 -10.16 3.78
N GLU A 143 16.56 -9.27 3.72
CA GLU A 143 16.38 -7.88 3.30
C GLU A 143 15.91 -7.78 1.84
N ALA A 144 16.41 -8.63 0.95
CA ALA A 144 15.96 -8.69 -0.43
C ALA A 144 14.50 -9.16 -0.54
N MET A 145 14.10 -10.18 0.23
CA MET A 145 12.72 -10.65 0.30
C MET A 145 11.78 -9.60 0.89
N VAL A 146 12.21 -8.93 1.97
CA VAL A 146 11.50 -7.81 2.61
C VAL A 146 11.29 -6.67 1.62
N LYS A 147 12.34 -6.28 0.90
CA LYS A 147 12.29 -5.24 -0.14
C LYS A 147 11.40 -5.65 -1.31
N ALA A 148 11.45 -6.91 -1.73
CA ALA A 148 10.58 -7.44 -2.79
C ALA A 148 9.10 -7.46 -2.36
N LYS A 149 8.80 -7.89 -1.13
CA LYS A 149 7.44 -7.87 -0.57
C LYS A 149 6.92 -6.46 -0.33
N LYS A 150 7.77 -5.54 0.12
CA LYS A 150 7.42 -4.11 0.20
C LYS A 150 7.17 -3.52 -1.19
N ALA A 151 7.98 -3.86 -2.19
CA ALA A 151 7.78 -3.43 -3.58
C ALA A 151 6.51 -4.04 -4.19
N GLU A 152 6.14 -5.27 -3.82
CA GLU A 152 4.89 -5.91 -4.20
C GLU A 152 3.67 -5.20 -3.59
N LYS A 153 3.71 -4.87 -2.29
CA LYS A 153 2.68 -4.07 -1.61
C LYS A 153 2.64 -2.60 -2.05
N ALA A 154 3.77 -2.05 -2.49
CA ALA A 154 3.88 -0.68 -3.00
C ALA A 154 3.55 -0.55 -4.49
N LYS A 155 3.36 -1.66 -5.22
CA LYS A 155 2.68 -1.61 -6.52
C LYS A 155 1.31 -0.96 -6.27
N PRO A 156 0.91 0.04 -7.07
CA PRO A 156 -0.38 0.69 -6.89
C PRO A 156 -1.44 -0.40 -6.91
N LYS A 157 -2.33 -0.41 -5.89
CA LYS A 157 -3.46 -1.35 -5.72
C LYS A 157 -3.84 -1.93 -7.07
N THR A 158 -3.56 -3.22 -7.25
CA THR A 158 -3.88 -3.91 -8.51
C THR A 158 -5.36 -3.69 -8.80
N GLU A 159 -5.75 -3.70 -10.08
CA GLU A 159 -7.16 -3.48 -10.44
C GLU A 159 -8.10 -4.43 -9.69
N ALA A 160 -7.63 -5.64 -9.37
CA ALA A 160 -8.30 -6.61 -8.52
C ALA A 160 -8.56 -6.10 -7.08
N GLU A 161 -7.58 -5.47 -6.44
CA GLU A 161 -7.72 -4.94 -5.07
C GLU A 161 -8.60 -3.68 -5.02
N LYS A 162 -8.60 -2.86 -6.09
CA LYS A 162 -9.57 -1.77 -6.25
C LYS A 162 -10.98 -2.29 -6.47
N LEU A 163 -11.14 -3.32 -7.30
CA LEU A 163 -12.41 -3.99 -7.52
C LEU A 163 -12.94 -4.61 -6.21
N GLU A 164 -12.05 -5.20 -5.41
CA GLU A 164 -12.42 -5.74 -4.09
C GLU A 164 -12.84 -4.65 -3.11
N ALA A 165 -12.15 -3.50 -3.09
CA ALA A 165 -12.56 -2.35 -2.28
C ALA A 165 -13.94 -1.82 -2.70
N THR A 166 -14.19 -1.65 -4.01
CA THR A 166 -15.51 -1.25 -4.52
C THR A 166 -16.59 -2.29 -4.19
N ARG A 167 -16.27 -3.59 -4.24
CA ARG A 167 -17.19 -4.66 -3.86
C ARG A 167 -17.55 -4.60 -2.38
N LYS A 168 -16.57 -4.36 -1.50
CA LYS A 168 -16.80 -4.18 -0.06
C LYS A 168 -17.67 -2.95 0.22
N GLU A 169 -17.35 -1.81 -0.41
CA GLU A 169 -18.16 -0.59 -0.28
C GLU A 169 -19.60 -0.79 -0.79
N ALA A 170 -19.79 -1.53 -1.87
CA ALA A 170 -21.12 -1.86 -2.38
C ALA A 170 -21.91 -2.75 -1.42
N LEU A 171 -21.25 -3.73 -0.77
CA LEU A 171 -21.88 -4.56 0.26
C LEU A 171 -22.25 -3.76 1.51
N GLU A 172 -21.38 -2.85 1.96
CA GLU A 172 -21.68 -1.96 3.08
C GLU A 172 -22.89 -1.07 2.79
N LYS A 173 -23.01 -0.56 1.55
CA LYS A 173 -24.19 0.21 1.12
C LYS A 173 -25.45 -0.66 1.12
N LEU A 174 -25.36 -1.88 0.59
CA LEU A 174 -26.48 -2.83 0.62
C LEU A 174 -26.94 -3.11 2.06
N ASP A 175 -26.01 -3.43 2.96
CA ASP A 175 -26.28 -3.66 4.37
C ASP A 175 -26.90 -2.43 5.06
N PHE A 176 -26.45 -1.22 4.69
CA PHE A 176 -27.04 0.02 5.18
C PHE A 176 -28.50 0.15 4.75
N TYR A 177 -28.82 -0.05 3.47
CA TYR A 177 -30.20 0.02 2.99
C TYR A 177 -31.08 -1.05 3.64
N GLU A 178 -30.60 -2.28 3.78
CA GLU A 178 -31.36 -3.31 4.48
C GLU A 178 -31.57 -2.97 5.96
N ARG A 179 -30.58 -2.37 6.62
CA ARG A 179 -30.71 -1.92 8.00
C ARG A 179 -31.75 -0.81 8.14
N VAL A 180 -31.74 0.17 7.23
CA VAL A 180 -32.73 1.25 7.20
C VAL A 180 -34.13 0.67 6.99
N VAL A 181 -34.31 -0.21 6.01
CA VAL A 181 -35.61 -0.86 5.75
C VAL A 181 -36.09 -1.65 6.97
N ARG A 182 -35.21 -2.45 7.60
CA ARG A 182 -35.56 -3.18 8.85
C ARG A 182 -35.87 -2.24 10.01
N SER A 183 -35.24 -1.06 10.06
CA SER A 183 -35.52 -0.04 11.08
C SER A 183 -36.89 0.60 10.86
N VAL A 184 -37.18 1.03 9.64
CA VAL A 184 -38.48 1.60 9.26
C VAL A 184 -39.60 0.61 9.54
N ALA A 185 -39.43 -0.67 9.14
CA ALA A 185 -40.43 -1.71 9.42
C ALA A 185 -40.67 -1.94 10.92
N ARG A 186 -39.64 -1.78 11.77
CA ARG A 186 -39.81 -1.85 13.24
C ARG A 186 -40.52 -0.63 13.78
N GLU A 187 -40.15 0.58 13.33
CA GLU A 187 -40.85 1.80 13.73
C GLU A 187 -42.31 1.76 13.31
N GLU A 188 -42.62 1.30 12.10
CA GLU A 188 -44.00 1.12 11.62
C GLU A 188 -44.78 0.12 12.50
N ALA A 189 -44.15 -0.98 12.94
CA ALA A 189 -44.77 -1.94 13.83
C ALA A 189 -45.00 -1.38 15.26
N GLU A 190 -44.04 -0.60 15.78
CA GLU A 190 -44.21 0.08 17.07
C GLU A 190 -45.30 1.13 17.01
N VAL A 191 -45.32 1.95 15.96
CA VAL A 191 -46.37 2.94 15.70
C VAL A 191 -47.72 2.24 15.56
N ALA A 192 -47.81 1.11 14.85
CA ALA A 192 -49.03 0.30 14.78
C ALA A 192 -49.50 -0.17 16.15
N GLY A 193 -48.57 -0.66 16.99
CA GLY A 193 -48.86 -1.00 18.37
C GLY A 193 -49.40 0.19 19.19
N TYR A 194 -48.89 1.40 19.00
CA TYR A 194 -49.40 2.59 19.67
C TYR A 194 -50.85 2.91 19.29
N TYR A 195 -51.18 2.88 18.00
CA TYR A 195 -52.54 3.12 17.52
C TYR A 195 -53.51 2.03 17.98
N GLU A 196 -53.07 0.77 18.00
CA GLU A 196 -53.85 -0.35 18.54
C GLU A 196 -54.15 -0.17 20.03
N ILE A 197 -53.18 0.28 20.83
CA ILE A 197 -53.38 0.57 22.26
C ILE A 197 -54.29 1.78 22.48
N MET A 198 -54.19 2.81 21.63
CA MET A 198 -55.02 4.03 21.71
C MET A 198 -56.44 3.83 21.16
N ASN A 199 -56.76 2.68 20.53
CA ASN A 199 -57.99 2.48 19.74
C ASN A 199 -58.21 3.58 18.69
N GLU A 200 -57.13 4.15 18.16
CA GLU A 200 -57.15 5.17 17.12
C GLU A 200 -56.84 4.51 15.77
N GLU A 201 -57.54 4.92 14.70
CA GLU A 201 -57.29 4.38 13.36
C GLU A 201 -55.96 4.94 12.83
N GLN A 202 -55.03 4.05 12.47
CA GLN A 202 -53.77 4.47 11.86
C GLN A 202 -54.05 5.29 10.59
N PRO A 203 -53.45 6.49 10.44
CA PRO A 203 -53.53 7.20 9.18
C PRO A 203 -52.86 6.33 8.10
N LYS A 204 -53.62 6.01 7.05
CA LYS A 204 -53.08 5.25 5.91
C LYS A 204 -51.81 5.93 5.41
N PRO A 205 -50.69 5.19 5.24
CA PRO A 205 -49.49 5.75 4.65
C PRO A 205 -49.88 6.37 3.31
N ALA A 206 -49.51 7.64 3.12
CA ALA A 206 -49.75 8.32 1.85
C ALA A 206 -49.09 7.49 0.76
N GLU A 207 -49.85 7.06 -0.24
CA GLU A 207 -49.32 6.37 -1.42
C GLU A 207 -48.31 7.29 -2.13
N THR A 208 -47.05 7.26 -1.70
CA THR A 208 -45.95 7.64 -2.55
C THR A 208 -45.97 6.64 -3.68
N THR A 209 -46.27 7.13 -4.88
CA THR A 209 -46.24 6.40 -6.16
C THR A 209 -44.96 5.58 -6.26
N GLU A 210 -44.97 4.36 -5.74
CA GLU A 210 -43.95 3.36 -6.01
C GLU A 210 -44.13 2.99 -7.46
N ALA A 211 -43.23 3.48 -8.32
CA ALA A 211 -43.10 2.90 -9.63
C ALA A 211 -42.80 1.41 -9.42
N PRO A 212 -43.60 0.49 -10.01
CA PRO A 212 -43.38 -0.93 -9.82
C PRO A 212 -42.00 -1.26 -10.39
N VAL A 213 -41.06 -1.59 -9.52
CA VAL A 213 -39.84 -2.31 -9.91
C VAL A 213 -40.34 -3.69 -10.30
N ALA A 214 -40.62 -3.85 -11.59
CA ALA A 214 -40.91 -5.13 -12.18
C ALA A 214 -39.73 -6.05 -11.87
N GLU A 215 -39.97 -7.00 -10.98
CA GLU A 215 -39.19 -8.20 -10.80
C GLU A 215 -39.19 -8.96 -12.14
N GLN A 216 -38.25 -8.62 -13.03
CA GLN A 216 -37.88 -9.46 -14.16
C GLN A 216 -36.92 -10.54 -13.65
N VAL A 217 -37.47 -11.54 -12.96
CA VAL A 217 -36.83 -12.86 -12.93
C VAL A 217 -37.07 -13.46 -14.31
N ALA A 218 -36.07 -13.42 -15.18
CA ALA A 218 -36.08 -14.22 -16.40
C ALA A 218 -36.01 -15.71 -16.00
N PRO A 219 -36.94 -16.57 -16.45
CA PRO A 219 -36.81 -18.00 -16.23
C PRO A 219 -35.72 -18.51 -17.17
N VAL A 220 -34.63 -19.03 -16.59
CA VAL A 220 -33.68 -19.87 -17.33
C VAL A 220 -34.31 -21.25 -17.45
N GLU A 221 -35.16 -21.43 -18.47
CA GLU A 221 -35.60 -22.77 -18.88
C GLU A 221 -34.43 -23.48 -19.55
N GLY A 222 -33.91 -24.51 -18.88
CA GLY A 222 -32.93 -25.42 -19.45
C GLY A 222 -33.56 -26.26 -20.56
N THR A 223 -33.10 -26.06 -21.79
CA THR A 223 -33.31 -27.02 -22.88
C THR A 223 -32.36 -28.20 -22.69
N VAL A 224 -32.84 -29.23 -21.98
CA VAL A 224 -32.30 -30.59 -22.11
C VAL A 224 -32.85 -31.16 -23.41
N GLN A 225 -32.04 -31.23 -24.46
CA GLN A 225 -32.29 -32.16 -25.56
C GLN A 225 -31.44 -33.41 -25.32
N GLN A 226 -32.14 -34.53 -25.10
CA GLN A 226 -31.66 -35.88 -25.38
C GLN A 226 -31.58 -36.11 -26.88
#